data_AF-A0A4Y8W9P9-F1
#
_entry.id   AF-A0A4Y8W9P9-F1
#
_cell.length_a   1.000
_cell.length_b   1.000
_cell.length_c   1.000
_cell.angle_alpha   90.00
_cell.angle_beta   90.00
_cell.angle_gamma   90.00
#
_symmetry.space_group_name_H-M   'P 1'
#
loop_
_entity.id
_entity.type
_entity.pdbx_description
1 polymer ?
#
loop_
_entity_poly.entity_id
_entity_poly.type
_entity_poly.pdbx_seq_one_letter_code
_entity_poly.pdbx_strand_id
1 'polypeptide(L)' 'CYQYPTPILPKSRYRYQMSAPIPDAQWCHPYTTTTAIWEMGHDNPTTGDNFGYVQWRKRNCVFL' A
#
# COMPACT_ATOMS: atom_id res chain seq x y z
N CYS A 1 6.26 -17.07 15.89
CA CYS A 1 5.26 -16.15 15.29
C CYS A 1 4.14 -16.97 14.65
N TYR A 2 3.07 -17.23 15.38
CA TYR A 2 1.97 -18.06 14.87
C TYR A 2 0.88 -17.19 14.26
N GLN A 3 0.34 -17.66 13.14
CA GLN A 3 -0.74 -16.98 12.44
C GLN A 3 -2.05 -17.54 12.98
N TYR A 4 -2.82 -16.72 13.70
CA TYR A 4 -4.16 -17.08 14.14
C TYR A 4 -5.18 -16.58 13.10
N PRO A 5 -6.23 -17.36 12.79
CA PRO A 5 -7.29 -16.90 11.91
C PRO A 5 -8.01 -15.73 12.57
N THR A 6 -7.94 -14.55 11.94
CA THR A 6 -8.75 -13.40 12.35
C THR A 6 -9.99 -13.32 11.46
N PRO A 7 -11.21 -13.33 12.02
CA PRO A 7 -12.44 -13.29 11.24
C PRO A 7 -12.63 -11.96 10.50
N ILE A 8 -12.02 -10.89 11.01
CA ILE A 8 -12.02 -9.55 10.40
C ILE A 8 -10.56 -9.17 10.12
N LEU A 9 -10.28 -8.68 8.91
CA LEU A 9 -8.98 -8.17 8.52
C LEU A 9 -8.81 -6.74 9.09
N PRO A 10 -7.97 -6.52 10.12
CA PRO A 10 -7.75 -5.17 10.64
C PRO A 10 -6.91 -4.38 9.64
N LYS A 11 -7.45 -3.27 9.14
CA LYS A 11 -6.83 -2.44 8.10
C LYS A 11 -5.45 -1.92 8.50
N SER A 12 -5.23 -1.64 9.78
CA SER A 12 -3.95 -1.16 10.32
C SER A 12 -2.78 -2.15 10.17
N ARG A 13 -3.04 -3.44 9.89
CA ARG A 13 -1.99 -4.44 9.62
C ARG A 13 -1.58 -4.51 8.15
N TYR A 14 -2.30 -3.83 7.27
CA TYR A 14 -2.09 -3.92 5.83
C TYR A 14 -1.76 -2.55 5.24
N ARG A 15 -0.83 -2.52 4.28
CA ARG A 15 -0.52 -1.33 3.49
C ARG A 15 -0.60 -1.69 2.01
N TYR A 16 -1.36 -0.90 1.25
CA TYR A 16 -1.36 -0.97 -0.21
C TYR A 16 -0.30 -0.04 -0.78
N GLN A 17 0.30 -0.45 -1.88
CA GLN A 17 1.26 0.34 -2.63
C GLN A 17 1.14 -0.04 -4.11
N MET A 18 1.10 0.94 -5.01
CA MET A 18 1.10 0.69 -6.45
C MET A 18 2.40 -0.02 -6.86
N SER A 19 2.30 -1.10 -7.64
CA SER A 19 3.46 -1.90 -8.07
C SER A 19 4.34 -1.16 -9.08
N ALA A 20 3.75 -0.25 -9.86
CA ALA A 20 4.41 0.59 -10.84
C ALA A 20 3.91 2.04 -10.70
N PRO A 21 4.43 2.81 -9.72
CA PRO A 21 4.04 4.21 -9.56
C PRO A 21 4.60 5.08 -10.70
N ILE A 22 3.85 6.10 -11.09
CA ILE A 22 4.32 7.13 -12.02
C ILE A 22 5.25 8.07 -11.24
N PRO A 23 6.43 8.44 -11.78
CA PRO A 23 7.36 9.30 -11.06
C PRO A 23 6.79 10.71 -10.90
N ASP A 24 6.74 11.19 -9.65
CA ASP A 24 6.46 12.59 -9.32
C ASP A 24 7.77 13.33 -9.05
N ALA A 25 8.28 14.00 -10.07
CA ALA A 25 9.54 14.74 -10.01
C ALA A 25 9.38 16.17 -9.46
N GLN A 26 8.15 16.65 -9.26
CA GLN A 26 7.89 18.02 -8.80
C GLN A 26 7.85 18.10 -7.26
N TRP A 27 7.59 16.99 -6.58
CA TRP A 27 7.53 16.92 -5.12
C TRP A 27 8.47 15.87 -4.52
N CYS A 28 9.33 16.33 -3.61
CA CYS A 28 10.19 15.47 -2.80
C CYS A 28 9.42 14.95 -1.59
N HIS A 29 8.79 13.79 -1.73
CA HIS A 29 8.09 13.13 -0.62
C HIS A 29 9.08 12.68 0.47
N PRO A 30 8.88 13.07 1.75
CA PRO A 30 9.76 12.62 2.82
C PRO A 30 9.66 11.10 3.01
N TYR A 31 10.74 10.51 3.52
CA TYR A 31 10.78 9.09 3.83
C TYR A 31 9.64 8.72 4.79
N THR A 32 8.98 7.58 4.55
CA THR A 32 7.78 7.07 5.26
C THR A 32 6.43 7.74 4.95
N THR A 33 6.38 8.71 4.02
CA THR A 33 5.12 9.27 3.53
C THR A 33 4.21 8.18 2.97
N THR A 34 2.91 8.29 3.25
CA THR A 34 1.91 7.39 2.69
C THR A 34 1.80 7.62 1.18
N THR A 35 1.99 6.57 0.38
CA THR A 35 1.83 6.66 -1.07
C THR A 35 0.37 6.65 -1.49
N ALA A 36 -0.54 6.18 -0.62
CA ALA A 36 -1.97 6.06 -0.93
C ALA A 36 -2.61 7.39 -1.35
N ILE A 37 -2.15 8.54 -0.82
CA ILE A 37 -2.69 9.85 -1.18
C ILE A 37 -2.30 10.23 -2.61
N TRP A 38 -1.04 10.00 -2.96
CA TRP A 38 -0.55 10.23 -4.32
C TRP A 38 -1.21 9.25 -5.29
N GLU A 39 -1.34 7.98 -4.91
CA GLU A 39 -1.86 6.92 -5.78
C GLU A 39 -3.33 7.14 -6.17
N MET A 40 -4.12 7.79 -5.30
CA MET A 40 -5.50 8.16 -5.60
C MET A 40 -5.56 9.12 -6.80
N GLY A 41 -6.10 8.64 -7.93
CA GLY A 41 -6.26 9.42 -9.15
C GLY A 41 -5.13 9.29 -10.17
N HIS A 42 -4.04 8.60 -9.80
CA HIS A 42 -3.03 8.13 -10.76
C HIS A 42 -3.31 6.69 -11.21
N ASP A 43 -4.29 6.02 -10.61
CA ASP A 43 -4.97 4.90 -11.22
C ASP A 43 -6.04 5.41 -12.18
N ASN A 44 -5.86 5.14 -13.47
CA ASN A 44 -6.78 5.61 -14.50
C ASN A 44 -7.80 4.51 -14.87
N PRO A 45 -8.97 4.43 -14.21
CA PRO A 45 -9.95 3.36 -14.48
C PRO A 45 -10.53 3.40 -15.90
N THR A 46 -10.36 4.51 -16.62
CA THR A 46 -11.01 4.80 -17.89
C THR A 46 -10.26 4.27 -19.10
N THR A 47 -8.92 4.22 -19.05
CA THR A 47 -8.09 3.90 -20.23
C THR A 47 -7.46 2.49 -20.17
N GLY A 48 -7.79 1.71 -19.14
CA GLY A 48 -7.55 0.27 -19.14
C GLY A 48 -6.09 -0.13 -18.98
N ASP A 49 -5.30 0.65 -18.24
CA ASP A 49 -3.95 0.23 -17.88
C ASP A 49 -3.93 -0.84 -16.78
N ASN A 50 -2.84 -1.59 -16.71
CA ASN A 50 -2.65 -2.64 -15.73
C ASN A 50 -2.49 -2.06 -14.31
N PHE A 51 -3.54 -2.14 -13.48
CA PHE A 51 -3.46 -1.76 -12.07
C PHE A 51 -2.85 -2.91 -11.27
N GLY A 52 -1.60 -2.74 -10.86
CA GLY A 52 -0.95 -3.62 -9.89
C GLY A 52 -0.82 -2.93 -8.55
N TYR A 53 -1.28 -3.60 -7.48
CA TYR A 53 -1.04 -3.18 -6.11
C TYR A 53 -0.34 -4.30 -5.35
N VAL A 54 0.70 -3.94 -4.60
CA VAL A 54 1.37 -4.81 -3.65
C VAL A 54 0.74 -4.59 -2.28
N GLN A 55 0.24 -5.67 -1.68
CA GLN A 55 -0.31 -5.66 -0.34
C GLN A 55 0.73 -6.15 0.67
N TRP A 56 1.24 -5.21 1.47
CA TRP A 56 2.16 -5.51 2.55
C TRP A 56 1.39 -5.88 3.80
N ARG A 57 1.79 -6.99 4.46
CA ARG A 57 1.23 -7.41 5.74
C ARG A 57 2.25 -7.25 6.86
N LYS A 58 1.98 -6.37 7.82
CA LYS A 58 2.76 -6.25 9.04
C LYS A 58 2.63 -7.55 9.87
N ARG A 59 3.74 -8.22 10.14
CA ARG A 59 3.83 -9.33 11.10
C ARG A 59 4.47 -8.82 12.39
N ASN A 60 3.72 -8.84 13.49
CA ASN A 60 4.32 -8.63 14.81
C ASN A 60 5.05 -9.93 15.18
N CYS A 61 6.35 -9.97 14.92
CA CYS A 61 7.19 -11.11 15.27
C CYS A 61 7.68 -11.08 16.72
N VAL A 62 7.26 -10.08 17.50
CA VAL A 62 7.72 -9.83 18.88
C VAL A 62 6.50 -9.72 19.79
N PHE A 63 6.61 -10.29 20.98
CA PHE A 63 5.67 -10.09 22.09
C PHE A 63 5.96 -8.71 22.68
N LEU A 64 5.37 -7.65 22.11
CA LEU A 64 5.13 -6.32 22.68
C LEU A 64 4.39 -5.47 21.65
#